data_AF-E7QUU7-F1
#
_entry.id   AF-E7QUU7-F1
#
_cell.length_a   1.000
_cell.length_b   1.000
_cell.length_c   1.000
_cell.angle_alpha   90.00
_cell.angle_beta   90.00
_cell.angle_gamma   90.00
#
_symmetry.space_group_name_H-M   'P 1'
#
loop_
_entity.id
_entity.type
_entity.pdbx_description
1 polymer ?
#
loop_
_entity_poly.entity_id
_entity_poly.type
_entity_poly.pdbx_seq_one_letter_code
_entity_poly.pdbx_strand_id
1 'polypeptide(L)'
;MGLDVPTPDPPTLRPEADVQEYDDVSVAAENDYHRDELEAFLHEGAWEESFDRWAADTELDEREFETAVDLDLFAEFDFFWDDFADRVGYHAPGIPEDWKVRDIHPDIDSWNAVSSINASLTELGQVVCDVLEADYVDWEAEFDAPDDLPDF
;
A
#
# COMPACT_ATOMS: atom_id res chain seq x y z
N MET A 1 -19.68 6.18 -8.71
CA MET A 1 -20.16 7.40 -8.02
C MET A 1 -19.21 7.50 -6.85
N GLY A 2 -18.44 8.58 -6.76
CA GLY A 2 -17.38 8.65 -5.76
C GLY A 2 -17.91 8.58 -4.33
N LEU A 3 -17.04 8.15 -3.43
CA LEU A 3 -17.24 7.97 -2.00
C LEU A 3 -17.03 9.31 -1.29
N ASP A 4 -18.03 9.77 -0.53
CA ASP A 4 -17.99 11.06 0.21
C ASP A 4 -17.74 10.80 1.70
N VAL A 5 -16.51 10.41 2.03
CA VAL A 5 -16.10 9.99 3.38
C VAL A 5 -14.82 10.74 3.81
N PRO A 6 -14.57 10.90 5.12
CA PRO A 6 -13.29 11.43 5.57
C PRO A 6 -12.14 10.48 5.20
N THR A 7 -11.02 11.07 4.80
CA THR A 7 -9.76 10.33 4.60
C THR A 7 -9.30 9.71 5.92
N PRO A 8 -9.05 8.38 5.97
CA PRO A 8 -8.46 7.74 7.13
C PRO A 8 -7.01 8.19 7.33
N ASP A 9 -6.47 7.99 8.53
CA ASP A 9 -5.05 8.23 8.79
C ASP A 9 -4.16 7.34 7.89
N PRO A 10 -3.00 7.83 7.45
CA PRO A 10 -2.04 7.01 6.70
C PRO A 10 -1.49 5.86 7.56
N PRO A 11 -1.04 4.76 6.93
CA PRO A 11 -0.45 3.64 7.65
C PRO A 11 0.91 4.02 8.26
N THR A 12 1.26 3.35 9.36
CA THR A 12 2.63 3.35 9.91
C THR A 12 3.39 2.17 9.34
N LEU A 13 4.52 2.44 8.69
CA LEU A 13 5.31 1.41 8.01
C LEU A 13 6.13 0.62 9.04
N ARG A 14 5.98 -0.71 9.04
CA ARG A 14 6.65 -1.58 10.03
C ARG A 14 8.16 -1.65 9.74
N PRO A 15 9.05 -1.88 10.72
CA PRO A 15 10.47 -2.06 10.40
C PRO A 15 10.69 -3.30 9.51
N GLU A 16 11.71 -3.28 8.65
CA GLU A 16 11.98 -4.35 7.66
C GLU A 16 12.09 -5.77 8.26
N ALA A 17 12.49 -5.87 9.53
CA ALA A 17 12.60 -7.14 10.24
C ALA A 17 11.27 -7.90 10.36
N ASP A 18 10.13 -7.21 10.33
CA ASP A 18 8.78 -7.78 10.36
C ASP A 18 8.26 -8.17 8.95
N VAL A 19 8.89 -7.68 7.87
CA VAL A 19 8.52 -7.92 6.46
C VAL A 19 9.07 -9.27 5.95
N GLN A 20 10.01 -9.90 6.67
CA GLN A 20 10.53 -11.24 6.35
C GLN A 20 9.45 -12.35 6.39
N GLU A 21 8.22 -12.06 6.85
CA GLU A 21 7.06 -12.97 6.73
C GLU A 21 6.46 -13.00 5.31
N TYR A 22 6.82 -12.06 4.43
CA TYR A 22 6.43 -12.07 3.03
C TYR A 22 7.47 -12.86 2.22
N ASP A 23 7.07 -14.04 1.71
CA ASP A 23 7.96 -15.06 1.10
C ASP A 23 8.70 -14.59 -0.18
N ASP A 24 8.41 -13.39 -0.70
CA ASP A 24 8.81 -12.95 -2.06
C ASP A 24 9.86 -11.82 -2.12
N VAL A 25 10.37 -11.28 -1.00
CA VAL A 25 11.27 -10.11 -1.06
C VAL A 25 12.59 -10.34 -0.32
N SER A 26 13.71 -10.32 -1.04
CA SER A 26 15.06 -10.25 -0.46
C SER A 26 15.53 -8.80 -0.49
N VAL A 27 15.68 -8.17 0.67
CA VAL A 27 15.92 -6.73 0.76
C VAL A 27 17.22 -6.43 1.52
N ALA A 28 18.02 -5.50 0.99
CA ALA A 28 19.24 -4.99 1.59
C ALA A 28 18.98 -3.76 2.49
N ALA A 29 19.89 -3.50 3.44
CA ALA A 29 19.80 -2.45 4.47
C ALA A 29 19.60 -0.99 4.00
N GLU A 30 19.62 -0.72 2.69
CA GLU A 30 19.27 0.57 2.10
C GLU A 30 17.76 0.82 2.09
N ASN A 31 16.94 -0.25 2.21
CA ASN A 31 15.48 -0.14 2.15
C ASN A 31 14.86 0.41 3.44
N ASP A 32 15.51 0.23 4.60
CA ASP A 32 15.11 0.84 5.88
C ASP A 32 15.11 2.38 5.77
N TYR A 33 16.03 2.98 5.01
CA TYR A 33 16.08 4.43 4.79
C TYR A 33 14.93 4.93 3.91
N HIS A 34 14.67 4.26 2.78
CA HIS A 34 13.54 4.59 1.92
C HIS A 34 12.20 4.40 2.64
N ARG A 35 12.09 3.45 3.57
CA ARG A 35 10.86 3.24 4.34
C ARG A 35 10.52 4.43 5.25
N ASP A 36 11.49 4.96 6.00
CA ASP A 36 11.25 6.15 6.83
C ASP A 36 10.84 7.37 5.97
N GLU A 37 11.42 7.52 4.78
CA GLU A 37 11.05 8.59 3.84
C GLU A 37 9.65 8.37 3.23
N LEU A 38 9.31 7.14 2.84
CA LEU A 38 7.96 6.80 2.36
C LEU A 38 6.90 7.09 3.42
N GLU A 39 7.14 6.72 4.68
CA GLU A 39 6.24 7.05 5.79
C GLU A 39 6.08 8.57 5.93
N ALA A 40 7.18 9.33 5.87
CA ALA A 40 7.12 10.79 5.90
C ALA A 40 6.28 11.36 4.74
N PHE A 41 6.50 10.90 3.50
CA PHE A 41 5.73 11.33 2.33
C PHE A 41 4.23 11.04 2.45
N LEU A 42 3.87 9.87 2.99
CA LEU A 42 2.47 9.52 3.29
C LEU A 42 1.83 10.53 4.25
N HIS A 43 2.56 10.93 5.30
CA HIS A 43 2.11 11.94 6.26
C HIS A 43 2.14 13.38 5.72
N GLU A 44 2.98 13.68 4.73
CA GLU A 44 3.13 15.02 4.15
C GLU A 44 2.03 15.37 3.14
N GLY A 45 1.34 14.37 2.60
CA GLY A 45 0.18 14.60 1.73
C GLY A 45 -0.05 13.53 0.66
N ALA A 46 0.91 12.62 0.44
CA ALA A 46 0.75 11.59 -0.60
C ALA A 46 -0.49 10.72 -0.33
N TRP A 47 -0.72 10.36 0.93
CA TRP A 47 -1.90 9.57 1.30
C TRP A 47 -3.22 10.33 1.07
N GLU A 48 -3.29 11.60 1.47
CA GLU A 48 -4.49 12.42 1.31
C GLU A 48 -4.84 12.59 -0.18
N GLU A 49 -3.84 12.91 -1.00
CA GLU A 49 -4.04 13.06 -2.45
C GLU A 49 -4.48 11.75 -3.11
N SER A 50 -3.81 10.64 -2.78
CA SER A 50 -4.15 9.33 -3.33
C SER A 50 -5.54 8.88 -2.91
N PHE A 51 -5.91 9.09 -1.65
CA PHE A 51 -7.23 8.74 -1.15
C PHE A 51 -8.32 9.56 -1.86
N ASP A 52 -8.15 10.88 -2.00
CA ASP A 52 -9.10 11.73 -2.72
C ASP A 52 -9.29 11.28 -4.18
N ARG A 53 -8.18 10.93 -4.85
CA ARG A 53 -8.20 10.44 -6.24
C ARG A 53 -8.92 9.09 -6.34
N TRP A 54 -8.63 8.16 -5.44
CA TRP A 54 -9.28 6.86 -5.38
C TRP A 54 -10.78 6.98 -5.03
N ALA A 55 -11.13 7.79 -4.02
CA ALA A 55 -12.49 7.98 -3.55
C ALA A 55 -13.39 8.55 -4.64
N ALA A 56 -12.86 9.36 -5.56
CA ALA A 56 -13.63 9.92 -6.67
C ALA A 56 -14.19 8.85 -7.63
N ASP A 57 -13.48 7.74 -7.82
CA ASP A 57 -13.75 6.75 -8.86
C ASP A 57 -14.02 5.33 -8.33
N THR A 58 -13.78 5.08 -7.04
CA THR A 58 -13.99 3.77 -6.41
C THR A 58 -15.42 3.24 -6.57
N GLU A 59 -15.53 1.93 -6.69
CA GLU A 59 -16.82 1.20 -6.68
C GLU A 59 -17.24 0.79 -5.26
N LEU A 60 -16.40 1.03 -4.25
CA LEU A 60 -16.68 0.77 -2.85
C LEU A 60 -17.83 1.66 -2.36
N ASP A 61 -18.82 1.08 -1.69
CA ASP A 61 -19.89 1.85 -1.07
C ASP A 61 -19.56 2.25 0.38
N GLU A 62 -20.34 3.18 0.94
CA GLU A 62 -20.12 3.73 2.29
C GLU A 62 -20.10 2.63 3.36
N ARG A 63 -20.94 1.60 3.24
CA ARG A 63 -21.01 0.51 4.23
C ARG A 63 -19.77 -0.40 4.17
N GLU A 64 -19.32 -0.73 2.97
CA GLU A 64 -18.08 -1.48 2.76
C GLU A 64 -16.86 -0.69 3.24
N PHE A 65 -16.85 0.63 3.02
CA PHE A 65 -15.83 1.53 3.55
C PHE A 65 -15.82 1.56 5.09
N GLU A 66 -16.97 1.77 5.73
CA GLU A 66 -17.09 1.74 7.20
C GLU A 66 -16.58 0.41 7.77
N THR A 67 -16.90 -0.70 7.10
CA THR A 67 -16.38 -2.04 7.49
C THR A 67 -14.85 -2.11 7.39
N ALA A 68 -14.26 -1.53 6.35
CA ALA A 68 -12.80 -1.50 6.19
C ALA A 68 -12.12 -0.62 7.24
N VAL A 69 -12.74 0.49 7.64
CA VAL A 69 -12.28 1.35 8.75
C VAL A 69 -12.39 0.61 10.09
N ASP A 70 -13.52 -0.03 10.38
CA ASP A 70 -13.75 -0.77 11.64
C ASP A 70 -12.82 -1.97 11.82
N LEU A 71 -12.29 -2.50 10.71
CA LEU A 71 -11.29 -3.56 10.68
C LEU A 71 -9.84 -3.06 10.68
N ASP A 72 -9.62 -1.74 10.82
CA ASP A 72 -8.30 -1.09 10.78
C ASP A 72 -7.52 -1.39 9.48
N LEU A 73 -8.20 -1.72 8.37
CA LEU A 73 -7.52 -2.16 7.15
C LEU A 73 -6.62 -1.05 6.59
N PHE A 74 -7.05 0.21 6.60
CA PHE A 74 -6.22 1.31 6.09
C PHE A 74 -4.88 1.47 6.84
N ALA A 75 -4.86 1.15 8.14
CA ALA A 75 -3.63 1.21 8.95
C ALA A 75 -2.70 0.01 8.70
N GLU A 76 -3.20 -1.07 8.09
CA GLU A 76 -2.43 -2.29 7.78
C GLU A 76 -1.79 -2.29 6.39
N PHE A 77 -1.97 -1.21 5.60
CA PHE A 77 -1.16 -1.05 4.39
C PHE A 77 0.32 -0.99 4.72
N ASP A 78 1.11 -1.53 3.81
CA ASP A 78 2.56 -1.41 3.85
C ASP A 78 3.08 -0.97 2.47
N PHE A 79 4.10 -0.13 2.47
CA PHE A 79 4.75 0.40 1.27
C PHE A 79 6.26 0.23 1.40
N PHE A 80 6.94 0.00 0.28
CA PHE A 80 8.38 -0.23 0.26
C PHE A 80 8.98 0.18 -1.09
N TRP A 81 10.28 0.47 -1.10
CA TRP A 81 11.02 0.59 -2.34
C TRP A 81 11.40 -0.80 -2.85
N ASP A 82 11.08 -1.12 -4.10
CA ASP A 82 11.51 -2.35 -4.76
C ASP A 82 12.67 -2.02 -5.68
N ASP A 83 13.91 -2.20 -5.19
CA ASP A 83 15.13 -1.92 -5.96
C ASP A 83 15.26 -2.80 -7.21
N PHE A 84 14.70 -4.01 -7.19
CA PHE A 84 14.74 -4.90 -8.34
C PHE A 84 13.80 -4.42 -9.46
N ALA A 85 12.66 -3.83 -9.09
CA ALA A 85 11.68 -3.30 -10.01
C ALA A 85 11.78 -1.78 -10.24
N ASP A 86 12.69 -1.10 -9.54
CA ASP A 86 12.95 0.35 -9.58
C ASP A 86 11.65 1.15 -9.42
N ARG A 87 10.85 0.82 -8.39
CA ARG A 87 9.52 1.38 -8.16
C ARG A 87 9.06 1.27 -6.71
N VAL A 88 7.98 1.94 -6.36
CA VAL A 88 7.33 1.77 -5.06
C VAL A 88 6.40 0.56 -5.11
N GLY A 89 6.64 -0.41 -4.24
CA GLY A 89 5.76 -1.56 -4.00
C GLY A 89 4.80 -1.32 -2.84
N TYR A 90 3.73 -2.12 -2.80
CA TYR A 90 2.78 -2.13 -1.69
C TYR A 90 2.33 -3.55 -1.32
N HIS A 91 1.95 -3.72 -0.06
CA HIS A 91 1.16 -4.86 0.40
C HIS A 91 -0.22 -4.35 0.84
N ALA A 92 -1.24 -4.68 0.05
CA ALA A 92 -2.61 -4.33 0.39
C ALA A 92 -3.14 -5.26 1.51
N PRO A 93 -3.80 -4.69 2.53
CA PRO A 93 -4.50 -5.45 3.53
C PRO A 93 -5.77 -6.07 2.94
N GLY A 94 -6.32 -7.07 3.61
CA GLY A 94 -7.51 -7.73 3.10
C GLY A 94 -8.21 -8.63 4.11
N ILE A 95 -9.49 -8.83 3.85
CA ILE A 95 -10.32 -9.76 4.60
C ILE A 95 -9.96 -11.21 4.20
N PRO A 96 -9.66 -12.10 5.17
CA PRO A 96 -9.28 -13.47 4.88
C PRO A 96 -10.45 -14.32 4.38
N GLU A 97 -10.17 -15.36 3.59
CA GLU A 97 -11.20 -16.26 3.01
C GLU A 97 -12.04 -16.98 4.09
N ASP A 98 -11.45 -17.29 5.25
CA ASP A 98 -12.16 -17.91 6.39
C ASP A 98 -12.96 -16.93 7.26
N TRP A 99 -13.22 -15.69 6.77
CA TRP A 99 -13.94 -14.64 7.50
C TRP A 99 -15.23 -15.13 8.17
N LYS A 100 -15.97 -16.01 7.50
CA LYS A 100 -17.25 -16.53 7.99
C LYS A 100 -17.12 -17.48 9.17
N VAL A 101 -16.00 -18.20 9.26
CA VAL A 101 -15.70 -19.06 10.42
C VAL A 101 -15.17 -18.21 11.58
N ARG A 102 -14.47 -17.12 11.25
CA ARG A 102 -13.84 -16.21 12.20
C ARG A 102 -14.79 -15.16 12.78
N ASP A 103 -15.97 -14.97 12.17
CA ASP A 103 -17.00 -14.00 12.60
C ASP A 103 -16.40 -12.59 12.79
N ILE A 104 -15.59 -12.16 11.82
CA ILE A 104 -14.71 -10.99 11.97
C ILE A 104 -15.46 -9.65 12.04
N HIS A 105 -16.63 -9.54 11.41
CA HIS A 105 -17.41 -8.31 11.40
C HIS A 105 -18.89 -8.62 11.07
N PRO A 106 -19.87 -8.05 11.79
CA PRO A 106 -21.29 -8.31 11.55
C PRO A 106 -21.79 -7.81 10.19
N ASP A 107 -21.14 -6.80 9.60
CA ASP A 107 -21.53 -6.26 8.29
C ASP A 107 -20.95 -7.02 7.09
N ILE A 108 -20.04 -7.96 7.32
CA ILE A 108 -19.58 -8.88 6.28
C ILE A 108 -20.58 -10.03 6.20
N ASP A 109 -21.57 -9.90 5.33
CA ASP A 109 -22.64 -10.88 5.14
C ASP A 109 -22.55 -11.64 3.81
N SER A 110 -21.63 -11.24 2.92
CA SER A 110 -21.47 -11.84 1.60
C SER A 110 -20.02 -11.89 1.11
N TRP A 111 -19.75 -12.85 0.22
CA TRP A 111 -18.48 -12.91 -0.50
C TRP A 111 -18.28 -11.71 -1.44
N ASN A 112 -19.38 -11.12 -1.92
CA ASN A 112 -19.29 -9.95 -2.78
C ASN A 112 -18.69 -8.77 -2.02
N ALA A 113 -19.16 -8.50 -0.79
CA ALA A 113 -18.60 -7.45 0.06
C ALA A 113 -17.10 -7.66 0.33
N VAL A 114 -16.69 -8.89 0.67
CA VAL A 114 -15.27 -9.23 0.87
C VAL A 114 -14.43 -8.96 -0.39
N SER A 115 -14.92 -9.38 -1.55
CA SER A 115 -14.23 -9.15 -2.81
C SER A 115 -14.17 -7.68 -3.21
N SER A 116 -15.26 -6.93 -3.00
CA SER A 116 -15.29 -5.48 -3.25
C SER A 116 -14.27 -4.76 -2.39
N ILE A 117 -14.28 -4.98 -1.06
CA ILE A 117 -13.33 -4.38 -0.13
C ILE A 117 -11.88 -4.70 -0.52
N ASN A 118 -11.55 -5.97 -0.72
CA ASN A 118 -10.17 -6.36 -1.04
C ASN A 118 -9.71 -5.80 -2.39
N ALA A 119 -10.59 -5.78 -3.40
CA ALA A 119 -10.28 -5.20 -4.71
C ALA A 119 -10.03 -3.69 -4.58
N SER A 120 -10.92 -2.96 -3.90
CA SER A 120 -10.79 -1.52 -3.75
C SER A 120 -9.58 -1.11 -2.91
N LEU A 121 -9.17 -1.92 -1.91
CA LEU A 121 -7.91 -1.70 -1.18
C LEU A 121 -6.69 -1.95 -2.07
N THR A 122 -6.75 -2.95 -2.95
CA THR A 122 -5.67 -3.17 -3.94
C THR A 122 -5.55 -1.98 -4.88
N GLU A 123 -6.68 -1.46 -5.36
CA GLU A 123 -6.72 -0.26 -6.21
C GLU A 123 -6.17 0.98 -5.50
N LEU A 124 -6.53 1.19 -4.22
CA LEU A 124 -5.96 2.29 -3.43
C LEU A 124 -4.44 2.17 -3.30
N GLY A 125 -3.92 0.99 -3.00
CA GLY A 125 -2.47 0.75 -2.91
C GLY A 125 -1.74 1.14 -4.20
N GLN A 126 -2.30 0.79 -5.35
CA GLN A 126 -1.75 1.20 -6.65
C GLN A 126 -1.76 2.72 -6.82
N VAL A 127 -2.87 3.40 -6.50
CA VAL A 127 -2.97 4.86 -6.60
C VAL A 127 -1.97 5.57 -5.68
N VAL A 128 -1.69 5.00 -4.51
CA VAL A 128 -0.66 5.53 -3.59
C VAL A 128 0.73 5.40 -4.19
N CYS A 129 1.09 4.24 -4.73
CA CYS A 129 2.37 4.08 -5.43
C CYS A 129 2.51 5.06 -6.60
N ASP A 130 1.48 5.18 -7.44
CA ASP A 130 1.50 6.07 -8.61
C ASP A 130 1.74 7.55 -8.20
N VAL A 131 1.18 8.01 -7.08
CA VAL A 131 1.39 9.37 -6.56
C VAL A 131 2.77 9.52 -5.93
N LEU A 132 3.21 8.55 -5.12
CA LEU A 132 4.55 8.57 -4.51
C LEU A 132 5.63 8.64 -5.60
N GLU A 133 5.54 7.82 -6.63
CA GLU A 133 6.49 7.80 -7.75
C GLU A 133 6.44 9.06 -8.61
N ALA A 134 5.27 9.68 -8.78
CA ALA A 134 5.13 10.86 -9.63
C ALA A 134 5.63 12.14 -8.95
N ASP A 135 5.36 12.29 -7.65
CA ASP A 135 5.42 13.58 -6.97
C ASP A 135 6.37 13.62 -5.75
N TYR A 136 6.80 12.48 -5.21
CA TYR A 136 7.57 12.41 -3.96
C TYR A 136 8.91 11.68 -4.07
N VAL A 137 8.98 10.59 -4.84
CA VAL A 137 10.16 9.73 -4.99
C VAL A 137 10.93 10.10 -6.26
N ASP A 138 12.22 10.43 -6.09
CA ASP A 138 13.19 10.67 -7.19
C ASP A 138 14.36 9.68 -7.11
N TRP A 139 14.15 8.54 -6.43
CA TRP A 139 15.18 7.51 -6.27
C TRP A 139 15.32 6.71 -7.56
N GLU A 140 16.56 6.46 -7.95
CA GLU A 140 16.92 5.52 -9.02
C GLU A 140 17.91 4.52 -8.42
N ALA A 141 17.80 3.23 -8.76
CA ALA A 141 18.82 2.26 -8.38
C ALA A 141 20.19 2.70 -8.93
N GLU A 142 21.16 2.95 -8.03
CA GLU A 142 22.50 3.36 -8.42
C GLU A 142 23.19 2.20 -9.18
N PHE A 143 23.18 2.23 -10.51
CA PHE A 143 23.92 1.27 -11.32
C PHE A 143 25.42 1.56 -11.22
N ASP A 144 26.11 0.88 -10.30
CA ASP A 144 27.57 0.83 -10.27
C ASP A 144 28.06 -0.05 -11.44
N ALA A 145 28.30 0.60 -12.59
CA ALA A 145 28.89 -0.07 -13.73
C ALA A 145 30.27 -0.62 -13.31
N PRO A 146 30.56 -1.92 -13.51
CA PRO A 146 31.86 -2.45 -13.12
C PRO A 146 32.98 -1.71 -13.87
N ASP A 147 33.90 -1.12 -13.12
CA ASP A 147 35.08 -0.36 -13.59
C ASP A 147 36.02 -1.16 -14.54
N ASP A 148 35.77 -2.45 -14.71
CA ASP A 148 36.59 -3.38 -15.50
C ASP A 148 35.95 -3.65 -16.89
N LEU A 149 35.75 -2.59 -17.69
CA LEU A 149 35.56 -2.74 -19.13
C LEU A 149 36.94 -2.87 -19.79
N PRO A 150 37.30 -4.03 -20.39
CA PRO A 150 38.58 -4.16 -21.07
C PRO A 150 38.63 -3.25 -22.31
N ASP A 151 39.66 -2.42 -22.41
CA ASP A 151 40.00 -1.66 -23.63
C ASP A 151 40.16 -2.64 -24.81
N PHE A 152 39.32 -2.50 -25.84
CA PHE A 152 39.39 -3.25 -27.10
C PHE A 152 40.24 -2.55 -28.16
#